data_AF-A0A372FBD8-F1
#
_entry.id   AF-A0A372FBD8-F1
#
_cell.length_a   1.000
_cell.length_b   1.000
_cell.length_c   1.000
_cell.angle_alpha   90.00
_cell.angle_beta   90.00
_cell.angle_gamma   90.00
#
_symmetry.space_group_name_H-M   'P 1'
#
loop_
_entity.id
_entity.type
_entity.pdbx_description
1 polymer ?
#
loop_
_entity_poly.entity_id
_entity_poly.type
_entity_poly.pdbx_seq_one_letter_code
_entity_poly.pdbx_strand_id
1 'polypeptide(L)'
;MKYKITIVVFVIWLLACFTLGNHDGRSDNYVEIGLPFVFYRQFYGKCIDCPEVGFFIKNFIYDILIVGIIAICVQLLLSFKLKKS
;
A
#
# COMPACT_ATOMS: atom_id res chain seq x y z
N MET A 1 -11.42 22.07 -1.53
CA MET A 1 -11.19 21.18 -2.68
C MET A 1 -9.85 20.43 -2.61
N LYS A 2 -8.77 21.03 -2.08
CA LYS A 2 -7.42 20.43 -2.03
C LYS A 2 -7.36 19.03 -1.36
N TYR A 3 -8.02 18.84 -0.20
CA TYR A 3 -8.04 17.54 0.49
C TYR A 3 -8.84 16.44 -0.23
N LYS A 4 -9.78 16.81 -1.11
CA LYS A 4 -10.66 15.82 -1.77
C LYS A 4 -9.85 14.90 -2.69
N ILE A 5 -8.87 15.45 -3.41
CA ILE A 5 -8.02 14.68 -4.33
C ILE A 5 -7.15 13.70 -3.54
N THR A 6 -6.52 14.16 -2.45
CA THR A 6 -5.69 13.30 -1.58
C THR A 6 -6.48 12.13 -1.00
N ILE A 7 -7.70 12.39 -0.53
CA ILE A 7 -8.58 11.34 0.00
C ILE A 7 -8.98 10.36 -1.10
N VAL A 8 -9.34 10.84 -2.29
CA VAL A 8 -9.69 9.97 -3.42
C VAL A 8 -8.51 9.10 -3.84
N VAL A 9 -7.31 9.66 -3.94
CA VAL A 9 -6.09 8.88 -4.27
C VAL A 9 -5.79 7.85 -3.19
N PHE A 10 -5.95 8.20 -1.91
CA PHE A 10 -5.77 7.27 -0.80
C PHE A 10 -6.77 6.11 -0.82
N VAL A 11 -8.04 6.41 -1.10
CA VAL A 11 -9.09 5.37 -1.23
C VAL A 11 -8.83 4.46 -2.43
N ILE A 12 -8.44 5.02 -3.58
CA ILE A 12 -8.08 4.24 -4.77
C ILE A 12 -6.87 3.34 -4.47
N TRP A 13 -5.88 3.85 -3.76
CA TRP A 13 -4.72 3.06 -3.34
C TRP A 13 -5.14 1.88 -2.44
N LEU A 14 -5.98 2.12 -1.43
CA LEU A 14 -6.52 1.05 -0.58
C LEU A 14 -7.27 -0.01 -1.41
N LEU A 15 -8.14 0.42 -2.32
CA LEU A 15 -8.87 -0.50 -3.20
C LEU A 15 -7.91 -1.33 -4.08
N ALA A 16 -6.88 -0.70 -4.64
CA ALA A 16 -5.87 -1.39 -5.42
C ALA A 16 -5.15 -2.49 -4.62
N CYS A 17 -4.76 -2.19 -3.36
CA CYS A 17 -4.15 -3.16 -2.46
C CYS A 17 -5.04 -4.39 -2.22
N PHE A 18 -6.36 -4.21 -2.05
CA PHE A 18 -7.29 -5.33 -1.89
C PHE A 18 -7.54 -6.10 -3.19
N THR A 19 -7.55 -5.44 -4.35
CA THR A 19 -7.76 -6.11 -5.64
C THR A 19 -6.57 -6.94 -6.09
N LEU A 20 -5.34 -6.45 -5.87
CA LEU A 20 -4.11 -7.14 -6.27
C LEU A 20 -3.86 -8.41 -5.44
N GLY A 21 -4.38 -8.47 -4.21
CA GLY A 21 -4.25 -9.65 -3.34
C GLY A 21 -5.07 -10.88 -3.79
N ASN A 22 -6.03 -10.72 -4.71
CA ASN A 22 -6.93 -11.80 -5.14
C ASN A 22 -6.51 -12.51 -6.43
N HIS A 23 -5.27 -12.34 -6.91
CA HIS A 23 -4.82 -13.07 -8.09
C HIS A 23 -4.32 -14.47 -7.72
N ASP A 24 -5.21 -15.46 -7.85
CA ASP A 24 -4.88 -16.88 -7.82
C ASP A 24 -3.86 -17.23 -8.92
N GLY A 25 -2.59 -17.31 -8.53
CA GLY A 25 -1.50 -17.71 -9.41
C GLY A 25 -1.56 -19.20 -9.74
N ARG A 26 -1.91 -19.53 -10.99
CA ARG A 26 -1.76 -20.90 -11.53
C ARG A 26 -0.27 -21.22 -11.68
N SER A 27 0.24 -22.14 -10.83
CA SER A 27 1.57 -22.79 -10.89
C SER A 27 2.76 -21.90 -10.55
N ASP A 28 3.52 -22.27 -9.50
CA ASP A 28 4.82 -21.69 -9.10
C ASP A 28 4.88 -20.15 -9.06
N ASN A 29 3.85 -19.53 -8.47
CA ASN A 29 3.72 -18.08 -8.44
C ASN A 29 4.07 -17.50 -7.07
N TYR A 30 4.84 -16.43 -7.07
CA TYR A 30 5.20 -15.63 -5.89
C TYR A 30 4.71 -14.20 -6.11
N VAL A 31 3.85 -13.72 -5.22
CA VAL A 31 3.30 -12.36 -5.26
C VAL A 31 3.59 -11.69 -3.92
N GLU A 32 4.19 -10.51 -3.98
CA GLU A 32 4.35 -9.62 -2.83
C GLU A 32 3.76 -8.26 -3.13
N ILE A 33 3.01 -7.71 -2.18
CA ILE A 33 2.42 -6.38 -2.25
C ILE A 33 2.77 -5.65 -0.96
N GLY A 34 3.27 -4.42 -1.10
CA GLY A 34 3.76 -3.62 0.02
C GLY A 34 4.21 -2.23 -0.38
N LEU A 35 4.16 -1.27 0.55
CA LEU A 35 4.68 0.08 0.35
C LEU A 35 4.87 0.85 1.68
N PRO A 36 6.05 0.87 2.34
CA PRO A 36 7.32 0.19 2.04
C PRO A 36 7.47 -1.21 2.65
N PHE A 37 6.55 -1.67 3.49
CA PHE A 37 6.60 -3.01 4.08
C PHE A 37 5.70 -3.97 3.30
N VAL A 38 6.13 -5.22 3.13
CA VAL A 38 5.28 -6.25 2.51
C VAL A 38 4.11 -6.52 3.45
N PHE A 39 2.89 -6.17 3.03
CA PHE A 39 1.67 -6.44 3.79
C PHE A 39 0.86 -7.60 3.24
N TYR A 40 1.15 -8.06 2.01
CA TYR A 40 0.55 -9.25 1.45
C TYR A 40 1.61 -10.07 0.74
N ARG A 41 1.70 -11.36 1.08
CA ARG A 41 2.53 -12.33 0.36
C ARG A 41 1.70 -13.55 0.02
N GLN A 42 1.78 -13.98 -1.22
CA GLN A 42 1.18 -15.23 -1.69
C GLN A 42 2.25 -16.04 -2.39
N PHE A 43 2.36 -17.31 -2.01
CA PHE A 43 3.28 -18.25 -2.63
C PHE A 43 2.56 -19.57 -2.91
N TYR A 44 2.64 -20.03 -4.15
CA TYR A 44 2.20 -21.35 -4.57
C TYR A 44 3.41 -22.11 -5.07
N GLY A 45 3.85 -23.15 -4.37
CA GLY A 45 5.00 -23.96 -4.76
C GLY A 45 5.47 -24.87 -3.63
N LYS A 46 6.43 -25.76 -3.93
CA LYS A 46 7.13 -26.55 -2.90
C LYS A 46 8.32 -25.74 -2.40
N CYS A 47 8.35 -25.39 -1.12
CA CYS A 47 9.48 -24.74 -0.46
C CYS A 47 10.01 -25.62 0.68
N ILE A 48 11.33 -25.56 0.92
CA ILE A 48 11.99 -26.21 2.06
C ILE A 48 11.99 -25.25 3.26
N ASP A 49 12.27 -23.97 3.03
CA ASP A 49 12.09 -22.87 3.98
C ASP A 49 11.05 -21.89 3.43
N CYS A 50 9.79 -22.06 3.84
CA CYS A 50 8.69 -21.29 3.31
C CYS A 50 8.60 -19.91 3.98
N PRO A 51 8.64 -18.81 3.22
CA PRO A 51 8.38 -17.50 3.78
C PRO A 51 6.94 -17.42 4.29
N GLU A 52 6.69 -16.67 5.36
CA GLU A 52 5.33 -16.44 5.86
C GLU A 52 4.43 -15.92 4.72
N VAL A 53 3.25 -16.51 4.55
CA VAL A 53 2.26 -16.15 3.52
C VAL A 53 0.98 -15.65 4.17
N GLY A 54 0.26 -14.78 3.46
CA GLY A 54 -0.98 -14.18 3.89
C GLY A 54 -0.87 -12.66 4.04
N PHE A 55 -1.80 -12.10 4.81
CA PHE A 55 -1.93 -10.67 5.03
C PHE A 55 -1.28 -10.24 6.35
N PHE A 56 -0.16 -9.52 6.28
CA PHE A 56 0.57 -8.99 7.42
C PHE A 56 -0.06 -7.67 7.88
N ILE A 57 -1.08 -7.78 8.74
CA ILE A 57 -1.85 -6.61 9.21
C ILE A 57 -0.98 -5.53 9.87
N LYS A 58 0.09 -5.93 10.58
CA LYS A 58 1.02 -5.00 11.22
C LYS A 58 1.72 -4.12 10.18
N ASN A 59 2.21 -4.72 9.11
CA ASN A 59 2.89 -4.02 8.02
C ASN A 59 1.90 -3.14 7.25
N PHE A 60 0.67 -3.62 7.03
CA PHE A 60 -0.39 -2.82 6.41
C PHE A 60 -0.69 -1.55 7.19
N ILE A 61 -0.79 -1.65 8.52
CA ILE A 61 -1.03 -0.49 9.40
C ILE A 61 0.14 0.50 9.32
N TYR A 62 1.38 0.03 9.31
CA TYR A 62 2.55 0.91 9.14
C TYR A 62 2.55 1.63 7.80
N ASP A 63 2.24 0.93 6.72
CA ASP A 63 2.14 1.52 5.39
C ASP A 63 1.04 2.59 5.33
N ILE A 64 -0.13 2.33 5.91
CA ILE A 64 -1.22 3.32 6.03
C ILE A 64 -0.75 4.58 6.77
N LEU A 65 -0.04 4.42 7.89
CA LEU A 65 0.46 5.56 8.66
C LEU A 65 1.49 6.36 7.87
N ILE A 66 2.41 5.69 7.18
CA ILE A 66 3.44 6.33 6.36
C ILE A 66 2.80 7.12 5.22
N VAL A 67 1.87 6.51 4.48
CA VAL A 67 1.15 7.17 3.38
C VAL A 67 0.36 8.36 3.91
N GLY A 68 -0.30 8.23 5.06
CA GLY A 68 -1.02 9.32 5.73
C GLY A 68 -0.12 10.50 6.08
N ILE A 69 1.05 10.24 6.67
CA ILE A 69 2.04 11.27 7.02
C ILE A 69 2.55 11.97 5.76
N ILE A 70 2.95 11.21 4.73
CA ILE A 70 3.44 11.78 3.46
C ILE A 70 2.36 12.65 2.83
N ALA A 71 1.10 12.21 2.81
CA ALA A 71 -0.02 12.96 2.28
C ALA A 71 -0.22 14.30 3.01
N ILE A 72 -0.12 14.31 4.34
CA ILE A 72 -0.19 15.54 5.16
C ILE A 72 0.98 16.46 4.84
N CYS A 73 2.20 15.94 4.77
CA CYS A 73 3.41 16.70 4.45
C CYS A 73 3.31 17.36 3.07
N VAL A 74 2.89 16.61 2.04
CA VAL A 74 2.68 17.13 0.68
C VAL A 74 1.63 18.23 0.69
N GLN A 75 0.52 18.03 1.40
CA GLN A 75 -0.53 19.03 1.52
C GLN A 75 -0.04 20.32 2.19
N LEU A 76 0.78 20.21 3.25
CA LEU A 76 1.39 21.35 3.91
C LEU A 76 2.31 22.11 2.94
N LEU A 77 3.22 21.42 2.26
CA LEU A 77 4.13 22.02 1.28
C LEU A 77 3.39 22.76 0.15
N LEU A 78 2.35 22.14 -0.41
CA LEU A 78 1.52 22.76 -1.44
C LEU A 78 0.79 24.01 -0.91
N SER A 79 0.33 23.98 0.34
CA SER A 79 -0.33 25.13 0.97
C SER A 79 0.63 26.30 1.18
N PHE A 80 1.87 26.02 1.59
CA PHE A 80 2.93 27.04 1.73
C PHE A 80 3.28 27.66 0.39
N LYS A 81 3.44 26.85 -0.66
CA LYS A 81 3.79 27.34 -2.00
C LYS A 81 2.70 28.24 -2.60
N LEU A 82 1.43 27.89 -2.38
CA LEU A 82 0.27 28.66 -2.85
C LEU A 82 0.01 29.94 -2.04
N LYS A 83 0.54 30.08 -0.82
CA LYS A 83 0.43 31.30 -0.02
C LYS A 83 1.52 32.34 -0.38
N LYS A 84 2.62 31.87 -0.99
CA LYS A 84 3.77 32.71 -1.38
C LYS A 84 3.68 33.24 -2.82
N SER A 85 2.78 32.67 -3.63
CA SER A 85 2.44 33.15 -4.97
C SER A 85 1.21 34.04 -4.93
#